data_AF-A0AAN6NXG6-F1
#
_entry.id   AF-A0AAN6NXG6-F1
#
_cell.length_a   1.000
_cell.length_b   1.000
_cell.length_c   1.000
_cell.angle_alpha   90.00
_cell.angle_beta   90.00
_cell.angle_gamma   90.00
#
_symmetry.space_group_name_H-M   'P 1'
#
loop_
_entity.id
_entity.type
_entity.pdbx_description
1 polymer ?
#
loop_
_entity_poly.entity_id
_entity_poly.type
_entity_poly.pdbx_seq_one_letter_code
_entity_poly.pdbx_strand_id
1 'polypeptide(L)'
;MFYIRTADKLQRTARWLEALPGGIDYLREVILDDRLGICASLEAQMQELVDSYFDEWAEAINNQAMQERFKQFANTDEGQPPMEVEIDRGQERPVMWPREDEGGSAKAYFKGLRDKWSSTTWQHVLEASYFKGADDLPNGISASIKRGDTQLAVWRIKGKYDASQQMCPHKHTFALSDGLVGTEPSASSCSDATLPPSPPRTPSSSSPSTSPPHSPTSSTHLTPCSSNPQGPSPYISCPFHKRNFSLTSGSCKNDSELSIATFDVEEREDGMVDIRLPPVEEVDRELETKKWMVKKGEAGEGQFGDLDDLNKRKGMEGKKGRRGRKPGTSEAGREVGKKLVESVGSGGGGCGGPRLEW
;
A
#
# COMPACT_ATOMS: atom_id res chain seq x y z
N MET A 1 11.49 6.16 -30.22
CA MET A 1 11.56 7.65 -30.24
C MET A 1 10.43 8.32 -31.01
N PHE A 2 10.10 7.91 -32.26
CA PHE A 2 9.06 8.58 -33.05
C PHE A 2 7.68 8.63 -32.36
N TYR A 3 7.25 7.52 -31.76
CA TYR A 3 6.05 7.46 -30.91
C TYR A 3 6.08 8.49 -29.77
N ILE A 4 7.17 8.51 -28.99
CA ILE A 4 7.33 9.39 -27.83
C ILE A 4 7.20 10.88 -28.22
N ARG A 5 7.67 11.26 -29.41
CA ARG A 5 7.60 12.64 -29.91
C ARG A 5 6.22 13.04 -30.45
N THR A 6 5.47 12.09 -31.01
CA THR A 6 4.28 12.40 -31.83
C THR A 6 2.97 11.95 -31.20
N ALA A 7 3.02 11.06 -30.21
CA ALA A 7 1.86 10.64 -29.46
C ALA A 7 1.44 11.71 -28.44
N ASP A 8 0.14 11.80 -28.21
CA ASP A 8 -0.41 12.64 -27.15
C ASP A 8 -0.15 12.02 -25.76
N LYS A 9 -0.29 12.82 -24.71
CA LYS A 9 -0.07 12.38 -23.32
C LYS A 9 -0.98 11.22 -22.97
N LEU A 10 -0.39 10.13 -22.46
CA LEU A 10 -1.07 8.89 -22.07
C LEU A 10 -1.88 8.23 -23.22
N GLN A 11 -1.61 8.61 -24.48
CA GLN A 11 -2.22 7.97 -25.62
C GLN A 11 -1.77 6.50 -25.68
N ARG A 12 -2.68 5.61 -26.10
CA ARG A 12 -2.33 4.21 -26.38
C ARG A 12 -1.78 4.08 -27.79
N THR A 13 -0.76 3.25 -27.97
CA THR A 13 -0.10 3.01 -29.27
C THR A 13 -1.06 2.66 -30.41
N ALA A 14 -2.09 1.86 -30.14
CA ALA A 14 -3.11 1.52 -31.14
C ALA A 14 -3.90 2.75 -31.63
N ARG A 15 -4.33 3.63 -30.72
CA ARG A 15 -5.08 4.84 -31.06
C ARG A 15 -4.21 5.89 -31.74
N TRP A 16 -2.95 5.99 -31.32
CA TRP A 16 -1.97 6.80 -32.01
C TRP A 16 -1.76 6.34 -33.46
N LEU A 17 -1.63 5.04 -33.70
CA LEU A 17 -1.44 4.48 -35.04
C LEU A 17 -2.67 4.69 -35.94
N GLU A 18 -3.88 4.56 -35.40
CA GLU A 18 -5.13 4.85 -36.12
C GLU A 18 -5.24 6.33 -36.52
N ALA A 19 -4.73 7.24 -35.68
CA ALA A 19 -4.74 8.68 -35.93
C ALA A 19 -3.63 9.15 -36.88
N LEU A 20 -2.60 8.33 -37.13
CA LEU A 20 -1.55 8.66 -38.07
C LEU A 20 -2.11 8.66 -39.52
N PRO A 21 -1.91 9.72 -40.30
CA PRO A 21 -2.33 9.75 -41.69
C PRO A 21 -1.55 8.71 -42.49
N GLY A 22 -2.26 7.75 -43.09
CA GLY A 22 -1.64 6.60 -43.77
C GLY A 22 -1.30 5.42 -42.86
N GLY A 23 -1.61 5.52 -41.56
CA GLY A 23 -1.52 4.42 -40.60
C GLY A 23 -0.14 3.74 -40.55
N ILE A 24 -0.15 2.41 -40.59
CA ILE A 24 1.08 1.61 -40.50
C ILE A 24 1.99 1.75 -41.73
N ASP A 25 1.42 1.98 -42.91
CA ASP A 25 2.19 2.12 -44.15
C ASP A 25 3.03 3.40 -44.10
N TYR A 26 2.44 4.50 -43.66
CA TYR A 26 3.18 5.74 -43.43
C TYR A 26 4.28 5.57 -42.37
N LEU A 27 3.97 4.92 -41.24
CA LEU A 27 4.98 4.67 -40.21
C LEU A 27 6.16 3.85 -40.76
N ARG A 28 5.88 2.86 -41.62
CA ARG A 28 6.91 2.05 -42.28
C ARG A 28 7.80 2.91 -43.18
N GLU A 29 7.23 3.77 -44.01
CA GLU A 29 8.00 4.68 -44.88
C GLU A 29 8.87 5.65 -44.07
N VAL A 30 8.35 6.19 -42.95
CA VAL A 30 9.10 7.10 -42.08
C VAL A 30 10.31 6.41 -41.46
N ILE A 31 10.17 5.16 -41.02
CA ILE A 31 11.23 4.46 -40.27
C ILE A 31 12.18 3.68 -41.18
N LEU A 32 11.67 2.99 -42.21
CA LEU A 32 12.48 2.14 -43.08
C LEU A 32 13.10 2.91 -44.25
N ASP A 33 12.36 3.84 -44.84
CA ASP A 33 12.81 4.60 -46.01
C ASP A 33 13.35 5.99 -45.64
N ASP A 34 13.48 6.27 -44.34
CA ASP A 34 13.86 7.58 -43.76
C ASP A 34 13.18 8.76 -44.47
N ARG A 35 11.88 8.61 -44.76
CA ARG A 35 11.11 9.56 -45.58
C ARG A 35 11.18 11.00 -45.07
N LEU A 36 11.40 11.19 -43.77
CA LEU A 36 11.47 12.50 -43.10
C LEU A 36 12.92 12.96 -42.83
N GLY A 37 13.94 12.14 -43.07
CA GLY A 37 15.34 12.48 -42.78
C GLY A 37 15.64 12.61 -41.28
N ILE A 38 14.87 11.94 -40.42
CA ILE A 38 14.95 12.07 -38.96
C ILE A 38 15.52 10.82 -38.27
N CYS A 39 15.75 9.72 -38.99
CA CYS A 39 16.17 8.46 -38.37
C CYS A 39 17.48 8.61 -37.60
N ALA A 40 18.48 9.31 -38.15
CA ALA A 40 19.72 9.60 -37.43
C ALA A 40 19.52 10.37 -36.12
N SER A 41 18.59 11.35 -36.10
CA SER A 41 18.22 12.07 -34.88
C SER A 41 17.48 11.19 -33.88
N LEU A 42 16.60 10.30 -34.36
CA LEU A 42 15.88 9.37 -33.51
C LEU A 42 16.82 8.33 -32.87
N GLU A 43 17.83 7.86 -33.60
CA GLU A 43 18.86 6.97 -33.08
C GLU A 43 19.76 7.68 -32.06
N ALA A 44 20.20 8.91 -32.33
CA ALA A 44 20.98 9.68 -31.37
C ALA A 44 20.23 9.88 -30.04
N GLN A 45 18.93 10.17 -30.08
CA GLN A 45 18.12 10.28 -28.87
C GLN A 45 17.88 8.96 -28.16
N MET A 46 17.78 7.87 -28.92
CA MET A 46 17.71 6.55 -28.31
C MET A 46 19.03 6.24 -27.59
N GLN A 47 20.17 6.57 -28.19
CA GLN A 47 21.48 6.38 -27.60
C GLN A 47 21.65 7.22 -26.33
N GLU A 48 21.23 8.48 -26.32
CA GLU A 48 21.24 9.32 -25.12
C GLU A 48 20.46 8.68 -23.96
N LEU A 49 19.29 8.10 -24.23
CA LEU A 49 18.52 7.39 -23.21
C LEU A 49 19.21 6.12 -22.72
N VAL A 50 19.88 5.37 -23.61
CA VAL A 50 20.69 4.21 -23.22
C VAL A 50 21.89 4.63 -22.37
N ASP A 51 22.60 5.69 -22.78
CA ASP A 51 23.79 6.19 -22.10
C ASP A 51 23.45 6.79 -20.72
N SER A 52 22.27 7.39 -20.60
CA SER A 52 21.75 7.93 -19.33
C SER A 52 21.09 6.89 -18.43
N TYR A 53 20.87 5.66 -18.93
CA TYR A 53 20.22 4.62 -18.15
C TYR A 53 21.10 4.22 -16.96
N PHE A 54 20.49 4.27 -15.78
CA PHE A 54 21.10 3.83 -14.53
C PHE A 54 20.20 2.78 -13.88
N ASP A 55 20.78 1.62 -13.57
CA ASP A 55 20.08 0.55 -12.89
C ASP A 55 20.29 0.65 -11.37
N GLU A 56 19.34 1.30 -10.71
CA GLU A 56 19.31 1.45 -9.24
C GLU A 56 19.31 0.10 -8.51
N TRP A 57 18.76 -0.96 -9.12
CA TRP A 57 18.74 -2.29 -8.51
C TRP A 57 20.09 -2.98 -8.60
N ALA A 58 20.80 -2.80 -9.71
CA ALA A 58 22.18 -3.27 -9.81
C ALA A 58 23.07 -2.55 -8.80
N GLU A 59 22.86 -1.25 -8.56
CA GLU A 59 23.57 -0.53 -7.49
C GLU A 59 23.22 -1.10 -6.11
N ALA A 60 21.93 -1.31 -5.81
CA ALA A 60 21.49 -1.87 -4.53
C ALA A 60 22.09 -3.26 -4.26
N ILE A 61 22.25 -4.09 -5.29
CA ILE A 61 22.88 -5.41 -5.20
C ILE A 61 24.40 -5.29 -5.05
N ASN A 62 25.06 -4.31 -5.65
CA ASN A 62 26.53 -4.19 -5.57
C ASN A 62 27.01 -3.41 -4.34
N ASN A 63 26.12 -2.67 -3.67
CA ASN A 63 26.44 -1.83 -2.52
C ASN A 63 26.06 -2.53 -1.19
N GLN A 64 27.07 -2.99 -0.45
CA GLN A 64 26.90 -3.66 0.83
C GLN A 64 26.08 -2.83 1.84
N ALA A 65 26.30 -1.53 1.91
CA ALA A 65 25.59 -0.65 2.83
C ALA A 65 24.10 -0.46 2.45
N MET A 66 23.74 -0.69 1.18
CA MET A 66 22.34 -0.74 0.76
C MET A 66 21.72 -2.11 1.08
N GLN A 67 22.44 -3.21 0.82
CA GLN A 67 21.98 -4.56 1.15
C GLN A 67 21.62 -4.71 2.63
N GLU A 68 22.41 -4.12 3.53
CA GLU A 68 22.15 -4.14 4.97
C GLU A 68 20.79 -3.54 5.36
N ARG A 69 20.24 -2.63 4.55
CA ARG A 69 18.91 -2.03 4.76
C ARG A 69 17.76 -2.98 4.41
N PHE A 70 18.03 -4.05 3.65
CA PHE A 70 17.03 -5.03 3.21
C PHE A 70 17.01 -6.29 4.10
N LYS A 71 17.69 -6.29 5.25
CA LYS A 71 17.57 -7.37 6.24
C LYS A 71 16.16 -7.43 6.80
N GLN A 72 15.61 -8.65 6.93
CA GLN A 72 14.27 -8.86 7.47
C GLN A 72 14.17 -8.47 8.96
N PHE A 73 15.19 -8.81 9.74
CA PHE A 73 15.29 -8.44 11.14
C PHE A 73 16.58 -7.68 11.40
N ALA A 74 16.49 -6.61 12.20
CA ALA A 74 17.62 -5.77 12.51
C ALA A 74 18.57 -6.43 13.55
N ASN A 75 18.08 -7.41 14.32
CA ASN A 75 18.83 -8.03 15.42
C ASN A 75 19.31 -9.46 15.15
N THR A 76 18.96 -10.06 14.01
CA THR A 76 19.36 -11.43 13.66
C THR A 76 19.43 -11.63 12.14
N ASP A 77 20.29 -12.53 11.69
CA ASP A 77 20.38 -12.96 10.29
C ASP A 77 19.42 -14.11 9.95
N GLU A 78 18.61 -14.57 10.92
CA GLU A 78 17.59 -15.59 10.69
C GLU A 78 16.48 -15.07 9.77
N GLY A 79 16.16 -15.81 8.70
CA GLY A 79 14.98 -15.54 7.87
C GLY A 79 13.71 -16.16 8.45
N GLN A 80 12.56 -15.57 8.13
CA GLN A 80 11.24 -16.18 8.30
C GLN A 80 10.42 -16.02 7.01
N PRO A 81 9.77 -17.09 6.51
CA PRO A 81 8.88 -16.96 5.37
C PRO A 81 7.72 -16.00 5.73
N PRO A 82 7.44 -14.98 4.91
CA PRO A 82 6.46 -13.94 5.24
C PRO A 82 5.01 -14.42 5.12
N MET A 83 4.75 -15.46 4.31
CA MET A 83 3.42 -16.01 4.08
C MET A 83 3.52 -17.47 3.64
N GLU A 84 2.49 -18.27 3.95
CA GLU A 84 2.34 -19.60 3.38
C GLU A 84 1.95 -19.52 1.89
N VAL A 85 2.47 -20.44 1.09
CA VAL A 85 2.23 -20.52 -0.35
C VAL A 85 1.39 -21.75 -0.65
N GLU A 86 0.37 -21.61 -1.49
CA GLU A 86 -0.40 -22.73 -2.02
C GLU A 86 -0.29 -22.83 -3.54
N ILE A 87 -0.35 -24.06 -4.04
CA ILE A 87 -0.40 -24.33 -5.47
C ILE A 87 -1.87 -24.27 -5.91
N ASP A 88 -2.18 -23.33 -6.79
CA ASP A 88 -3.48 -23.17 -7.40
C ASP A 88 -3.35 -23.30 -8.92
N ARG A 89 -4.00 -24.32 -9.50
CA ARG A 89 -3.95 -24.64 -10.94
C ARG A 89 -2.53 -24.74 -11.53
N GLY A 90 -1.59 -25.23 -10.72
CA GLY A 90 -0.18 -25.43 -11.12
C GLY A 90 0.68 -24.16 -11.02
N GLN A 91 0.17 -23.08 -10.45
CA GLN A 91 0.93 -21.88 -10.12
C GLN A 91 1.01 -21.71 -8.60
N GLU A 92 2.18 -21.35 -8.10
CA GLU A 92 2.35 -20.95 -6.71
C GLU A 92 1.75 -19.56 -6.51
N ARG A 93 0.91 -19.43 -5.47
CA ARG A 93 0.41 -18.14 -5.02
C ARG A 93 0.35 -18.09 -3.50
N PRO A 94 0.36 -16.91 -2.89
CA PRO A 94 0.14 -16.81 -1.45
C PRO A 94 -1.25 -17.33 -1.06
N VAL A 95 -1.35 -17.91 0.12
CA VAL A 95 -2.64 -18.34 0.69
C VAL A 95 -3.56 -17.13 0.82
N MET A 96 -4.84 -17.31 0.50
CA MET A 96 -5.83 -16.25 0.64
C MET A 96 -6.02 -15.89 2.12
N TRP A 97 -6.26 -14.61 2.39
CA TRP A 97 -6.64 -14.17 3.73
C TRP A 97 -8.02 -14.72 4.10
N PRO A 98 -8.25 -15.13 5.35
CA PRO A 98 -9.57 -15.57 5.77
C PRO A 98 -10.58 -14.43 5.68
N ARG A 99 -11.84 -14.76 5.40
CA ARG A 99 -12.87 -13.73 5.37
C ARG A 99 -13.08 -13.14 6.77
N GLU A 100 -13.52 -11.89 6.84
CA GLU A 100 -13.65 -11.20 8.12
C GLU A 100 -14.71 -11.83 9.03
N ASP A 101 -15.79 -12.34 8.43
CA ASP A 101 -16.90 -13.07 9.04
C ASP A 101 -16.52 -14.48 9.51
N GLU A 102 -15.45 -15.06 8.95
CA GLU A 102 -14.96 -16.41 9.27
C GLU A 102 -13.79 -16.41 10.26
N GLY A 103 -13.60 -15.32 11.01
CA GLY A 103 -12.56 -15.24 12.05
C GLY A 103 -11.19 -14.81 11.54
N GLY A 104 -11.09 -14.26 10.32
CA GLY A 104 -9.83 -13.77 9.74
C GLY A 104 -9.19 -12.57 10.45
N SER A 105 -9.83 -12.05 11.49
CA SER A 105 -9.35 -10.93 12.30
C SER A 105 -9.29 -11.34 13.77
N ALA A 106 -8.16 -11.10 14.43
CA ALA A 106 -7.92 -11.35 15.84
C ALA A 106 -8.61 -10.29 16.72
N LYS A 107 -9.93 -10.20 16.61
CA LYS A 107 -10.77 -9.23 17.34
C LYS A 107 -10.62 -9.43 18.85
N ALA A 108 -10.35 -8.32 19.55
CA ALA A 108 -10.22 -8.15 20.99
C ALA A 108 -9.13 -8.97 21.71
N TYR A 109 -8.34 -9.77 20.99
CA TYR A 109 -7.38 -10.70 21.60
C TYR A 109 -6.26 -9.99 22.39
N PHE A 110 -5.71 -8.91 21.84
CA PHE A 110 -4.54 -8.22 22.38
C PHE A 110 -4.88 -7.11 23.38
N LYS A 111 -6.16 -6.83 23.62
CA LYS A 111 -6.59 -5.79 24.55
C LYS A 111 -6.26 -6.22 25.98
N GLY A 112 -5.52 -5.40 26.71
CA GLY A 112 -5.10 -5.71 28.08
C GLY A 112 -4.06 -6.83 28.19
N LEU A 113 -3.39 -7.19 27.09
CA LEU A 113 -2.35 -8.23 27.12
C LEU A 113 -1.20 -7.87 28.09
N ARG A 114 -0.92 -6.57 28.22
CA ARG A 114 0.09 -6.03 29.13
C ARG A 114 -0.12 -6.44 30.60
N ASP A 115 -1.36 -6.62 31.01
CA ASP A 115 -1.74 -6.96 32.39
C ASP A 115 -1.67 -8.48 32.65
N LYS A 116 -1.48 -9.29 31.60
CA LYS A 116 -1.46 -10.76 31.69
C LYS A 116 -0.06 -11.35 31.89
N TRP A 117 0.97 -10.55 31.71
CA TRP A 117 2.37 -10.99 31.82
C TRP A 117 2.75 -11.30 33.26
N SER A 118 3.39 -12.45 33.50
CA SER A 118 3.80 -12.83 34.86
C SER A 118 4.87 -11.89 35.44
N SER A 119 5.78 -11.46 34.56
CA SER A 119 6.89 -10.56 34.87
C SER A 119 7.34 -9.88 33.59
N THR A 120 8.06 -8.77 33.73
CA THR A 120 8.68 -8.07 32.59
C THR A 120 10.09 -7.64 32.96
N THR A 121 11.01 -7.78 32.02
CA THR A 121 12.43 -7.42 32.18
C THR A 121 12.89 -6.57 31.01
N TRP A 122 13.80 -5.64 31.26
CA TRP A 122 14.44 -4.88 30.20
C TRP A 122 15.45 -5.76 29.48
N GLN A 123 15.41 -5.76 28.16
CA GLN A 123 16.28 -6.57 27.32
C GLN A 123 16.84 -5.72 26.18
N HIS A 124 18.15 -5.77 26.00
CA HIS A 124 18.84 -5.15 24.87
C HIS A 124 18.38 -5.78 23.56
N VAL A 125 17.94 -4.97 22.60
CA VAL A 125 17.47 -5.48 21.30
C VAL A 125 18.28 -4.99 20.11
N LEU A 126 18.69 -3.71 20.11
CA LEU A 126 19.36 -3.04 18.99
C LEU A 126 20.26 -1.92 19.50
N GLU A 127 21.29 -1.57 18.74
CA GLU A 127 22.04 -0.34 18.97
C GLU A 127 21.21 0.89 18.57
N ALA A 128 21.29 1.97 19.35
CA ALA A 128 20.63 3.24 19.02
C ALA A 128 21.15 3.85 17.70
N SER A 129 22.37 3.49 17.30
CA SER A 129 23.01 3.86 16.04
C SER A 129 22.16 3.49 14.80
N TYR A 130 21.35 2.42 14.90
CA TYR A 130 20.42 2.00 13.85
C TYR A 130 19.41 3.10 13.48
N PHE A 131 18.97 3.89 14.47
CA PHE A 131 17.96 4.93 14.30
C PHE A 131 18.55 6.32 14.03
N LYS A 132 19.83 6.38 13.63
CA LYS A 132 20.49 7.65 13.33
C LYS A 132 19.77 8.41 12.21
N GLY A 133 19.42 9.66 12.47
CA GLY A 133 18.69 10.52 11.52
C GLY A 133 17.17 10.33 11.53
N ALA A 134 16.62 9.46 12.40
CA ALA A 134 15.18 9.27 12.51
C ALA A 134 14.44 10.55 12.86
N ASP A 135 15.04 11.40 13.71
CA ASP A 135 14.41 12.61 14.22
C ASP A 135 14.29 13.71 13.15
N ASP A 136 15.07 13.62 12.07
CA ASP A 136 15.01 14.52 10.91
C ASP A 136 13.95 14.07 9.88
N LEU A 137 13.44 12.85 10.00
CA LEU A 137 12.48 12.26 9.08
C LEU A 137 11.05 12.42 9.60
N PRO A 138 10.08 12.78 8.74
CA PRO A 138 8.69 12.94 9.17
C PRO A 138 8.07 11.64 9.69
N ASN A 139 8.51 10.49 9.19
CA ASN A 139 8.02 9.17 9.56
C ASN A 139 8.90 8.45 10.59
N GLY A 140 10.01 9.04 11.02
CA GLY A 140 10.99 8.33 11.83
C GLY A 140 11.73 7.21 11.09
N ILE A 141 12.36 6.33 11.86
CA ILE A 141 12.94 5.07 11.38
C ILE A 141 12.29 3.93 12.18
N SER A 142 11.96 2.84 11.49
CA SER A 142 11.43 1.63 12.08
C SER A 142 12.40 0.47 11.94
N ALA A 143 12.27 -0.52 12.82
CA ALA A 143 13.01 -1.78 12.78
C ALA A 143 12.05 -2.93 13.09
N SER A 144 12.16 -4.01 12.32
CA SER A 144 11.59 -5.30 12.68
C SER A 144 12.64 -6.10 13.44
N ILE A 145 12.27 -6.68 14.58
CA ILE A 145 13.16 -7.53 15.39
C ILE A 145 12.50 -8.86 15.68
N LYS A 146 13.31 -9.89 15.89
CA LYS A 146 12.85 -11.24 16.24
C LYS A 146 13.23 -11.57 17.68
N ARG A 147 12.32 -12.19 18.42
CA ARG A 147 12.56 -12.75 19.75
C ARG A 147 11.78 -14.05 19.92
N GLY A 148 12.50 -15.16 20.13
CA GLY A 148 11.87 -16.48 20.02
C GLY A 148 11.29 -16.66 18.62
N ASP A 149 10.03 -17.07 18.53
CA ASP A 149 9.28 -17.10 17.27
C ASP A 149 8.37 -15.87 17.06
N THR A 150 8.46 -14.87 17.92
CA THR A 150 7.68 -13.62 17.84
C THR A 150 8.45 -12.51 17.13
N GLN A 151 7.74 -11.76 16.29
CA GLN A 151 8.24 -10.56 15.63
C GLN A 151 7.70 -9.30 16.32
N LEU A 152 8.59 -8.36 16.62
CA LEU A 152 8.26 -7.08 17.21
C LEU A 152 8.69 -5.96 16.26
N ALA A 153 8.02 -4.83 16.39
CA ALA A 153 8.29 -3.62 15.65
C ALA A 153 8.73 -2.53 16.62
N VAL A 154 9.79 -1.82 16.26
CA VAL A 154 10.36 -0.72 17.05
C VAL A 154 10.42 0.51 16.16
N TRP A 155 10.09 1.67 16.72
CA TRP A 155 10.16 2.94 16.02
C TRP A 155 10.93 3.96 16.85
N ARG A 156 11.67 4.84 16.17
CA ARG A 156 12.11 6.12 16.69
C ARG A 156 11.42 7.23 15.89
N ILE A 157 10.54 7.99 16.55
CA ILE A 157 9.73 9.04 15.93
C ILE A 157 9.86 10.30 16.78
N LYS A 158 10.41 11.39 16.21
CA LYS A 158 10.52 12.70 16.87
C LYS A 158 11.14 12.62 18.28
N GLY A 159 12.22 11.88 18.42
CA GLY A 159 12.97 11.70 19.67
C GLY A 159 12.36 10.70 20.65
N LYS A 160 11.26 10.05 20.30
CA LYS A 160 10.60 9.05 21.15
C LYS A 160 10.73 7.65 20.56
N TYR A 161 10.99 6.68 21.42
CA TYR A 161 10.90 5.26 21.08
C TYR A 161 9.53 4.70 21.42
N ASP A 162 9.01 3.87 20.53
CA ASP A 162 7.79 3.10 20.72
C ASP A 162 8.01 1.67 20.18
N ALA A 163 7.37 0.66 20.78
CA ALA A 163 7.37 -0.70 20.25
C ALA A 163 6.01 -1.39 20.37
N SER A 164 5.79 -2.33 19.47
CA SER A 164 4.62 -3.20 19.46
C SER A 164 4.94 -4.57 18.90
N GLN A 165 3.95 -5.47 18.89
CA GLN A 165 3.98 -6.62 17.98
C GLN A 165 4.13 -6.15 16.52
N GLN A 166 4.77 -6.95 15.67
CA GLN A 166 4.90 -6.69 14.23
C GLN A 166 3.65 -7.11 13.43
N MET A 167 2.84 -8.00 14.02
CA MET A 167 1.64 -8.54 13.39
C MET A 167 0.45 -7.57 13.47
N CYS A 168 -0.15 -7.27 12.31
CA CYS A 168 -1.45 -6.61 12.22
C CYS A 168 -2.58 -7.60 12.57
N PRO A 169 -3.41 -7.33 13.58
CA PRO A 169 -4.47 -8.24 14.03
C PRO A 169 -5.62 -8.38 13.03
N HIS A 170 -5.75 -7.47 12.06
CA HIS A 170 -6.87 -7.46 11.12
C HIS A 170 -6.87 -8.66 10.18
N LYS A 171 -5.68 -9.01 9.67
CA LYS A 171 -5.51 -10.14 8.75
C LYS A 171 -4.34 -11.05 9.13
N HIS A 172 -3.62 -10.75 10.21
CA HIS A 172 -2.41 -11.48 10.66
C HIS A 172 -1.19 -11.29 9.76
N THR A 173 -1.07 -10.09 9.16
CA THR A 173 0.10 -9.70 8.36
C THR A 173 1.24 -9.16 9.24
N PHE A 174 2.46 -9.65 9.07
CA PHE A 174 3.65 -9.19 9.82
C PHE A 174 4.34 -8.02 9.10
N ALA A 175 3.78 -6.81 9.22
CA ALA A 175 4.23 -5.65 8.43
C ALA A 175 3.96 -4.29 9.10
N LEU A 176 3.79 -4.24 10.42
CA LEU A 176 3.51 -2.96 11.09
C LEU A 176 4.69 -1.99 11.01
N SER A 177 5.93 -2.47 11.06
CA SER A 177 7.15 -1.66 10.87
C SER A 177 7.15 -0.86 9.57
N ASP A 178 6.52 -1.40 8.52
CA ASP A 178 6.48 -0.82 7.17
C ASP A 178 5.27 0.12 6.99
N GLY A 179 4.48 0.30 8.05
CA GLY A 179 3.32 1.18 8.06
C GLY A 179 3.69 2.66 8.03
N LEU A 180 2.73 3.48 7.62
CA LEU A 180 2.87 4.94 7.70
C LEU A 180 2.57 5.42 9.11
N VAL A 181 3.51 6.19 9.67
CA VAL A 181 3.34 6.87 10.96
C VAL A 181 2.47 8.11 10.76
N GLY A 182 1.46 8.27 11.60
CA GLY A 182 0.66 9.48 11.68
C GLY A 182 0.67 10.04 13.11
N THR A 183 0.44 11.34 13.23
CA THR A 183 0.20 12.01 14.52
C THR A 183 -1.15 12.68 14.48
N GLU A 184 -1.89 12.61 15.58
CA GLU A 184 -3.09 13.43 15.69
C GLU A 184 -2.70 14.92 15.65
N PRO A 185 -3.49 15.78 15.01
CA PRO A 185 -3.31 17.21 15.19
C PRO A 185 -3.53 17.52 16.68
N SER A 186 -2.52 18.07 17.34
CA SER A 186 -2.73 18.68 18.65
C SER A 186 -3.80 19.76 18.47
N ALA A 187 -4.79 19.83 19.37
CA ALA A 187 -5.90 20.79 19.34
C ALA A 187 -5.46 22.26 19.53
N SER A 188 -4.23 22.60 19.20
CA SER A 188 -3.61 23.92 19.30
C SER A 188 -2.83 24.19 18.01
N SER A 189 -3.53 24.66 16.98
CA SER A 189 -3.05 25.69 16.02
C SER A 189 -3.92 25.74 14.76
N CYS A 190 -5.23 25.96 14.89
CA CYS A 190 -6.09 26.37 13.76
C CYS A 190 -7.26 27.20 14.29
N SER A 191 -6.96 28.30 14.96
CA SER A 191 -7.89 29.41 15.14
C SER A 191 -7.14 30.68 14.79
N ASP A 192 -6.95 30.91 13.49
CA ASP A 192 -7.13 32.20 12.81
C ASP A 192 -6.56 32.11 11.39
N ALA A 193 -7.30 31.42 10.52
CA ALA A 193 -7.22 31.69 9.09
C ALA A 193 -8.54 32.33 8.70
N THR A 194 -8.74 33.56 9.21
CA THR A 194 -9.72 34.47 8.63
C THR A 194 -9.38 34.59 7.14
N LEU A 195 -10.21 33.94 6.29
CA LEU A 195 -10.19 34.14 4.85
C LEU A 195 -10.20 35.65 4.57
N PRO A 196 -9.37 36.17 3.64
CA PRO A 196 -9.43 37.58 3.30
C PRO A 196 -10.85 37.90 2.81
N PRO A 197 -11.48 38.99 3.29
CA PRO A 197 -12.84 39.32 2.90
C PRO A 197 -12.90 39.58 1.38
N SER A 198 -13.86 38.95 0.73
CA SER A 198 -14.23 39.22 -0.66
C SER A 198 -14.42 40.72 -0.90
N PRO A 199 -14.04 41.27 -2.07
CA PRO A 199 -14.17 42.69 -2.35
C PRO A 199 -15.65 43.14 -2.33
N PRO A 200 -15.94 44.37 -1.88
CA PRO A 200 -17.30 44.83 -1.64
C PRO A 200 -18.08 44.99 -2.94
N ARG A 201 -19.28 44.39 -3.02
CA ARG A 201 -20.30 44.76 -4.00
C ARG A 201 -20.92 46.09 -3.57
N THR A 202 -20.97 47.03 -4.50
CA THR A 202 -21.59 48.36 -4.34
C THR A 202 -23.12 48.27 -4.12
N PRO A 203 -23.73 49.24 -3.42
CA PRO A 203 -25.05 49.09 -2.82
C PRO A 203 -26.20 49.65 -3.66
N SER A 204 -27.40 49.09 -3.47
CA SER A 204 -28.67 49.73 -3.81
C SER A 204 -29.54 49.91 -2.55
N SER A 205 -29.63 51.16 -2.11
CA SER A 205 -30.71 51.86 -1.40
C SER A 205 -31.75 51.06 -0.59
N SER A 206 -31.84 51.31 0.72
CA SER A 206 -32.89 52.14 1.36
C SER A 206 -32.81 52.09 2.89
N SER A 207 -33.21 53.20 3.52
CA SER A 207 -32.88 53.66 4.89
C SER A 207 -33.90 53.18 5.98
N PRO A 208 -34.01 53.79 7.19
CA PRO A 208 -33.40 53.27 8.43
C PRO A 208 -34.40 53.10 9.62
N SER A 209 -34.02 52.40 10.69
CA SER A 209 -34.69 52.55 12.02
C SER A 209 -33.84 52.09 13.22
N THR A 210 -33.38 53.10 13.99
CA THR A 210 -33.47 53.37 15.45
C THR A 210 -33.27 52.29 16.56
N SER A 211 -32.08 52.34 17.21
CA SER A 211 -31.79 52.30 18.69
C SER A 211 -31.88 50.99 19.54
N PRO A 212 -31.34 50.92 20.80
CA PRO A 212 -29.92 50.87 21.18
C PRO A 212 -29.65 49.75 22.28
N PRO A 213 -28.66 49.77 23.22
CA PRO A 213 -27.80 48.61 23.51
C PRO A 213 -28.01 47.94 24.89
N HIS A 214 -27.63 46.66 25.02
CA HIS A 214 -27.39 46.04 26.32
C HIS A 214 -26.16 45.12 26.31
N SER A 215 -25.33 45.29 27.34
CA SER A 215 -24.29 44.36 27.86
C SER A 215 -24.43 44.38 29.40
N PRO A 216 -23.73 43.58 30.21
CA PRO A 216 -22.87 42.41 29.96
C PRO A 216 -23.21 41.22 30.92
N THR A 217 -22.26 40.29 31.08
CA THR A 217 -22.16 39.17 32.07
C THR A 217 -22.76 37.83 31.60
N SER A 218 -21.95 36.77 31.46
CA SER A 218 -21.48 36.00 32.60
C SER A 218 -20.15 35.29 32.36
N SER A 219 -19.30 35.38 33.38
CA SER A 219 -18.03 34.68 33.55
C SER A 219 -18.27 33.19 33.76
N THR A 220 -17.78 32.35 32.85
CA THR A 220 -17.62 30.92 33.10
C THR A 220 -16.14 30.66 33.34
N HIS A 221 -15.83 30.20 34.54
CA HIS A 221 -14.51 29.73 34.96
C HIS A 221 -13.92 28.78 33.92
N LEU A 222 -12.78 29.16 33.34
CA LEU A 222 -11.91 28.24 32.61
C LEU A 222 -11.22 27.35 33.65
N THR A 223 -11.55 26.06 33.64
CA THR A 223 -10.69 25.03 34.19
C THR A 223 -9.41 24.98 33.36
N PRO A 224 -8.20 25.06 33.95
CA PRO A 224 -6.99 24.96 33.16
C PRO A 224 -6.86 23.53 32.66
N CYS A 225 -6.80 23.37 31.34
CA CYS A 225 -6.44 22.12 30.69
C CYS A 225 -5.08 21.67 31.23
N SER A 226 -5.06 20.49 31.84
CA SER A 226 -3.83 19.79 32.20
C SER A 226 -3.03 19.56 30.91
N SER A 227 -1.96 20.34 30.73
CA SER A 227 -1.04 20.16 29.61
C SER A 227 -0.30 18.85 29.83
N ASN A 228 -0.66 17.83 29.04
CA ASN A 228 0.17 16.65 28.90
C ASN A 228 1.51 17.12 28.30
N PRO A 229 2.66 16.98 28.99
CA PRO A 229 3.96 17.43 28.47
C PRO A 229 4.46 16.59 27.29
N GLN A 230 3.72 15.56 26.90
CA GLN A 230 3.99 14.72 25.74
C GLN A 230 3.05 15.14 24.61
N GLY A 231 3.62 15.47 23.44
CA GLY A 231 2.86 15.80 22.23
C GLY A 231 1.87 14.71 21.81
N PRO A 232 1.08 14.93 20.74
CA PRO A 232 0.08 13.96 20.30
C PRO A 232 0.72 12.59 20.03
N SER A 233 0.13 11.53 20.61
CA SER A 233 0.67 10.18 20.49
C SER A 233 0.65 9.72 19.02
N PRO A 234 1.75 9.16 18.52
CA PRO A 234 1.81 8.64 17.17
C PRO A 234 0.95 7.37 17.05
N TYR A 235 0.48 7.13 15.83
CA TYR A 235 -0.18 5.89 15.44
C TYR A 235 0.46 5.34 14.17
N ILE A 236 0.38 4.03 14.01
CA ILE A 236 0.89 3.32 12.84
C ILE A 236 -0.27 2.83 11.98
N SER A 237 -0.19 3.06 10.68
CA SER A 237 -1.19 2.62 9.70
C SER A 237 -0.72 1.34 9.02
N CYS A 238 -1.45 0.25 9.17
CA CYS A 238 -1.11 -1.02 8.51
C CYS A 238 -1.01 -0.82 6.98
N PRO A 239 0.09 -1.25 6.32
CA PRO A 239 0.30 -0.98 4.90
C PRO A 239 -0.71 -1.71 4.00
N PHE A 240 -1.26 -2.84 4.45
CA PHE A 240 -2.21 -3.63 3.67
C PHE A 240 -3.64 -3.12 3.76
N HIS A 241 -4.13 -2.83 4.98
CA HIS A 241 -5.56 -2.63 5.22
C HIS A 241 -5.91 -1.28 5.87
N LYS A 242 -4.92 -0.41 6.08
CA LYS A 242 -5.10 0.95 6.62
C LYS A 242 -5.84 1.02 7.96
N ARG A 243 -5.67 -0.02 8.79
CA ARG A 243 -6.05 0.01 10.21
C ARG A 243 -5.00 0.80 10.97
N ASN A 244 -5.44 1.78 11.76
CA ASN A 244 -4.57 2.74 12.43
C ASN A 244 -4.48 2.39 13.92
N PHE A 245 -3.31 1.99 14.40
CA PHE A 245 -3.10 1.57 15.78
C PHE A 245 -2.30 2.60 16.55
N SER A 246 -2.80 3.01 17.72
CA SER A 246 -2.05 3.88 18.64
C SER A 246 -0.81 3.16 19.16
N LEU A 247 0.37 3.78 19.04
CA LEU A 247 1.61 3.19 19.54
C LEU A 247 1.72 3.26 21.07
N THR A 248 0.90 4.10 21.73
CA THR A 248 0.87 4.21 23.19
C THR A 248 -0.12 3.21 23.82
N SER A 249 -1.36 3.20 23.32
CA SER A 249 -2.44 2.39 23.91
C SER A 249 -2.67 1.05 23.20
N GLY A 250 -2.12 0.86 22.00
CA GLY A 250 -2.38 -0.30 21.15
C GLY A 250 -3.78 -0.33 20.50
N SER A 251 -4.70 0.55 20.89
CA SER A 251 -6.06 0.56 20.36
C SER A 251 -6.10 0.97 18.89
N CYS A 252 -6.91 0.29 18.09
CA CYS A 252 -7.19 0.69 16.72
C CYS A 252 -8.22 1.83 16.68
N LYS A 253 -7.96 2.85 15.86
CA LYS A 253 -8.80 4.05 15.72
C LYS A 253 -10.00 3.83 14.82
N ASN A 254 -9.85 3.00 13.79
CA ASN A 254 -10.88 2.75 12.79
C ASN A 254 -11.73 1.52 13.12
N ASP A 255 -11.37 0.76 14.15
CA ASP A 255 -12.07 -0.45 14.55
C ASP A 255 -11.85 -0.70 16.05
N SER A 256 -12.87 -0.47 16.87
CA SER A 256 -12.78 -0.63 18.33
C SER A 256 -12.55 -2.07 18.78
N GLU A 257 -12.81 -3.05 17.90
CA GLU A 257 -12.57 -4.46 18.19
C GLU A 257 -11.10 -4.83 18.01
N LEU A 258 -10.28 -4.00 17.35
CA LEU A 258 -8.88 -4.32 17.10
C LEU A 258 -7.93 -3.59 18.05
N SER A 259 -6.88 -4.30 18.45
CA SER A 259 -5.79 -3.75 19.24
C SER A 259 -4.51 -4.52 18.98
N ILE A 260 -3.37 -3.89 19.28
CA ILE A 260 -2.04 -4.50 19.27
C ILE A 260 -1.43 -4.43 20.66
N ALA A 261 -0.55 -5.37 20.96
CA ALA A 261 0.32 -5.31 22.12
C ALA A 261 1.38 -4.23 21.93
N THR A 262 1.55 -3.36 22.93
CA THR A 262 2.60 -2.35 23.00
C THR A 262 3.57 -2.65 24.13
N PHE A 263 4.83 -2.24 23.97
CA PHE A 263 5.90 -2.49 24.93
C PHE A 263 6.64 -1.19 25.24
N ASP A 264 7.16 -1.06 26.47
CA ASP A 264 7.99 0.08 26.82
C ASP A 264 9.37 -0.06 26.17
N VAL A 265 9.89 1.06 25.67
CA VAL A 265 11.19 1.13 25.02
C VAL A 265 11.96 2.30 25.56
N GLU A 266 13.23 2.08 25.89
CA GLU A 266 14.13 3.12 26.38
C GLU A 266 15.52 2.95 25.76
N GLU A 267 16.14 4.07 25.39
CA GLU A 267 17.56 4.12 25.07
C GLU A 267 18.37 4.17 26.38
N ARG A 268 19.38 3.32 26.51
CA ARG A 268 20.27 3.21 27.66
C ARG A 268 21.53 4.04 27.47
N GLU A 269 22.21 4.34 28.58
CA GLU A 269 23.44 5.14 28.59
C GLU A 269 24.60 4.47 27.82
N ASP A 270 24.54 3.14 27.65
CA ASP A 270 25.51 2.36 26.88
C ASP A 270 25.25 2.40 25.35
N GLY A 271 24.24 3.13 24.89
CA GLY A 271 23.88 3.24 23.49
C GLY A 271 23.01 2.09 22.96
N MET A 272 22.51 1.23 23.84
CA MET A 272 21.57 0.17 23.49
C MET A 272 20.12 0.62 23.63
N VAL A 273 19.25 0.14 22.76
CA VAL A 273 17.81 0.26 22.87
C VAL A 273 17.29 -0.98 23.58
N ASP A 274 16.60 -0.76 24.71
CA ASP A 274 15.99 -1.80 25.51
C ASP A 274 14.49 -1.83 25.33
N ILE A 275 13.92 -3.03 25.28
CA ILE A 275 12.47 -3.23 25.35
C ILE A 275 12.13 -3.99 26.63
N ARG A 276 11.08 -3.54 27.31
CA ARG A 276 10.53 -4.23 28.48
C ARG A 276 9.64 -5.38 28.04
N LEU A 277 10.16 -6.60 28.13
CA LEU A 277 9.54 -7.81 27.58
C LEU A 277 9.23 -8.87 28.65
N PRO A 278 8.13 -9.63 28.48
CA PRO A 278 7.84 -10.84 29.28
C PRO A 278 8.80 -12.00 28.96
N PRO A 279 8.77 -13.11 29.72
CA PRO A 279 9.44 -14.35 29.33
C PRO A 279 9.12 -14.78 27.89
N VAL A 280 10.09 -15.39 27.20
CA VAL A 280 9.97 -15.76 25.78
C VAL A 280 8.78 -16.69 25.55
N GLU A 281 8.56 -17.62 26.48
CA GLU A 281 7.50 -18.62 26.43
C GLU A 281 6.11 -17.97 26.49
N GLU A 282 5.95 -16.88 27.26
CA GLU A 282 4.69 -16.14 27.34
C GLU A 282 4.44 -15.30 26.11
N VAL A 283 5.48 -14.63 25.60
CA VAL A 283 5.39 -13.83 24.38
C VAL A 283 5.04 -14.71 23.20
N ASP A 284 5.73 -15.83 23.03
CA ASP A 284 5.47 -16.77 21.93
C ASP A 284 4.08 -17.40 22.06
N ARG A 285 3.63 -17.79 23.26
CA ARG A 285 2.26 -18.31 23.43
C ARG A 285 1.18 -17.35 22.88
N GLU A 286 1.38 -16.06 23.04
CA GLU A 286 0.39 -15.04 22.64
C GLU A 286 0.63 -14.47 21.23
N LEU A 287 1.89 -14.31 20.81
CA LEU A 287 2.31 -13.54 19.63
C LEU A 287 3.19 -14.33 18.63
N GLU A 288 3.35 -15.63 18.80
CA GLU A 288 4.16 -16.49 17.92
C GLU A 288 3.76 -16.35 16.44
N THR A 289 4.77 -16.15 15.58
CA THR A 289 4.57 -15.95 14.14
C THR A 289 3.83 -17.12 13.50
N LYS A 290 4.24 -18.36 13.79
CA LYS A 290 3.69 -19.58 13.20
C LYS A 290 2.24 -19.85 13.60
N LYS A 291 1.85 -19.39 14.79
CA LYS A 291 0.47 -19.51 15.29
C LYS A 291 -0.48 -18.64 14.47
N TRP A 292 -0.04 -17.43 14.13
CA TRP A 292 -0.87 -16.44 13.46
C TRP A 292 -0.65 -16.35 11.95
N MET A 293 0.37 -17.02 11.39
CA MET A 293 0.54 -17.11 9.95
C MET A 293 -0.71 -17.74 9.32
N VAL A 294 -1.26 -17.08 8.31
CA VAL A 294 -2.44 -17.56 7.58
C VAL A 294 -2.12 -18.88 6.90
N LYS A 295 -2.92 -19.90 7.21
CA LYS A 295 -2.69 -21.28 6.74
C LYS A 295 -3.59 -21.67 5.59
N LYS A 296 -3.10 -22.61 4.78
CA LYS A 296 -3.87 -23.18 3.69
C LYS A 296 -5.22 -23.73 4.20
N GLY A 297 -6.30 -23.28 3.59
CA GLY A 297 -7.67 -23.71 3.91
C GLY A 297 -8.41 -22.84 4.91
N GLU A 298 -7.74 -21.89 5.59
CA GLU A 298 -8.42 -20.96 6.52
C GLU A 298 -9.33 -19.96 5.79
N ALA A 299 -9.05 -19.67 4.51
CA ALA A 299 -9.85 -18.77 3.68
C ALA A 299 -11.02 -19.40 2.94
N GLY A 300 -11.38 -20.64 3.29
CA GLY A 300 -12.45 -21.39 2.64
C GLY A 300 -12.07 -21.87 1.24
N GLU A 301 -13.09 -22.15 0.41
CA GLU A 301 -12.87 -22.60 -0.97
C GLU A 301 -12.21 -21.50 -1.81
N GLY A 302 -11.29 -21.91 -2.69
CA GLY A 302 -10.58 -20.99 -3.58
C GLY A 302 -11.54 -20.19 -4.46
N GLN A 303 -11.12 -18.99 -4.88
CA GLN A 303 -11.94 -18.05 -5.67
C GLN A 303 -12.56 -18.69 -6.94
N PHE A 304 -11.95 -19.75 -7.45
CA PHE A 304 -12.37 -20.47 -8.64
C PHE A 304 -13.05 -21.81 -8.37
N GLY A 305 -13.44 -22.13 -7.12
CA GLY A 305 -14.09 -23.41 -6.76
C GLY A 305 -15.26 -23.76 -7.67
N ASP A 306 -16.20 -22.83 -7.87
CA ASP A 306 -17.33 -23.00 -8.80
C ASP A 306 -16.89 -23.29 -10.24
N LEU A 307 -15.83 -22.60 -10.70
CA LEU A 307 -15.29 -22.75 -12.05
C LEU A 307 -14.58 -24.10 -12.20
N ASP A 308 -13.87 -24.54 -11.16
CA ASP A 308 -13.17 -25.81 -11.14
C ASP A 308 -14.17 -26.97 -11.10
N ASP A 309 -15.25 -26.84 -10.32
CA ASP A 309 -16.36 -27.79 -10.34
C ASP A 309 -17.09 -27.81 -11.68
N LEU A 310 -17.23 -26.65 -12.34
CA LEU A 310 -17.75 -26.58 -13.70
C LEU A 310 -16.81 -27.26 -14.70
N ASN A 311 -15.49 -27.08 -14.57
CA ASN A 311 -14.49 -27.71 -15.42
C ASN A 311 -14.48 -29.22 -15.24
N LYS A 312 -14.57 -29.70 -14.00
CA LYS A 312 -14.74 -31.12 -13.65
C LYS A 312 -16.02 -31.68 -14.29
N ARG A 313 -17.16 -31.02 -14.08
CA ARG A 313 -18.46 -31.39 -14.68
C ARG A 313 -18.41 -31.45 -16.21
N LYS A 314 -17.59 -30.61 -16.84
CA LYS A 314 -17.41 -30.57 -18.31
C LYS A 314 -16.28 -31.48 -18.84
N GLY A 315 -15.59 -32.24 -18.00
CA GLY A 315 -14.43 -33.05 -18.42
C GLY A 315 -13.32 -32.20 -19.05
N MET A 316 -13.18 -30.95 -18.58
CA MET A 316 -12.19 -29.97 -19.04
C MET A 316 -11.05 -29.75 -18.04
N GLU A 317 -11.01 -30.53 -16.97
CA GLU A 317 -9.93 -30.49 -15.99
C GLU A 317 -8.56 -30.70 -16.67
N GLY A 318 -7.59 -29.82 -16.38
CA GLY A 318 -6.26 -29.84 -16.98
C GLY A 318 -6.18 -29.41 -18.46
N LYS A 319 -7.30 -29.13 -19.15
CA LYS A 319 -7.26 -28.61 -20.54
C LYS A 319 -6.91 -27.13 -20.53
N LYS A 320 -5.73 -26.76 -21.05
CA LYS A 320 -5.38 -25.35 -21.31
C LYS A 320 -6.45 -24.73 -22.21
N GLY A 321 -6.97 -23.56 -21.81
CA GLY A 321 -7.90 -22.80 -22.64
C GLY A 321 -7.36 -22.66 -24.05
N ARG A 322 -8.15 -22.98 -25.07
CA ARG A 322 -7.77 -22.72 -26.47
C ARG A 322 -7.55 -21.22 -26.57
N ARG A 323 -6.35 -20.80 -27.01
CA ARG A 323 -6.10 -19.37 -27.33
C ARG A 323 -7.23 -18.91 -28.25
N GLY A 324 -7.97 -17.89 -27.82
CA GLY A 324 -9.01 -17.30 -28.65
C GLY A 324 -8.38 -16.88 -29.98
N ARG A 325 -8.83 -17.50 -31.08
CA ARG A 325 -8.41 -17.09 -32.41
C ARG A 325 -9.11 -15.76 -32.66
N LYS A 326 -8.34 -14.68 -32.90
CA LYS A 326 -8.95 -13.40 -33.33
C LYS A 326 -9.83 -13.68 -34.55
N PRO A 327 -11.11 -13.28 -34.55
CA PRO A 327 -11.92 -13.35 -35.76
C PRO A 327 -11.17 -12.61 -36.87
N GLY A 328 -10.90 -13.27 -38.00
CA GLY A 328 -10.34 -12.62 -39.19
C GLY A 328 -8.84 -12.81 -39.48
N THR A 329 -8.09 -13.62 -38.73
CA THR A 329 -6.72 -14.02 -39.16
C THR A 329 -6.73 -15.43 -39.72
N SER A 330 -7.15 -15.55 -40.99
CA SER A 330 -6.78 -16.71 -41.80
C SER A 330 -5.30 -16.57 -42.17
N GLU A 331 -4.52 -17.61 -41.92
CA GLU A 331 -3.24 -17.80 -42.61
C GLU A 331 -3.54 -17.92 -44.10
N ALA A 332 -3.30 -16.85 -44.84
CA ALA A 332 -3.30 -16.86 -46.29
C ALA A 332 -2.22 -15.89 -46.76
N GLY A 333 -1.00 -16.42 -46.89
CA GLY A 333 -0.07 -15.86 -47.86
C GLY A 333 -0.62 -16.07 -49.27
N ARG A 334 -0.45 -15.06 -50.12
CA ARG A 334 -0.63 -15.06 -51.59
C ARG A 334 -2.01 -15.48 -52.12
N GLU A 335 -2.79 -14.52 -52.61
CA GLU A 335 -2.85 -14.15 -54.04
C GLU A 335 -3.92 -13.08 -54.30
N VAL A 336 -3.65 -12.26 -55.31
CA VAL A 336 -4.45 -11.15 -55.81
C VAL A 336 -5.63 -11.68 -56.62
N GLY A 337 -6.85 -11.17 -56.42
CA GLY A 337 -7.93 -11.37 -57.41
C GLY A 337 -9.38 -11.19 -56.97
N LYS A 338 -9.96 -10.04 -57.34
CA LYS A 338 -11.35 -9.72 -57.75
C LYS A 338 -12.59 -10.22 -56.96
N LYS A 339 -13.42 -9.22 -56.63
CA LYS A 339 -14.85 -9.18 -56.28
C LYS A 339 -15.73 -10.38 -56.69
N LEU A 340 -16.67 -10.73 -55.80
CA LEU A 340 -18.10 -10.76 -56.13
C LEU A 340 -18.94 -10.32 -54.91
N VAL A 341 -19.89 -9.43 -55.18
CA VAL A 341 -21.00 -9.03 -54.29
C VAL A 341 -22.09 -10.08 -54.43
N GLU A 342 -22.67 -10.55 -53.33
CA GLU A 342 -24.13 -10.61 -53.19
C GLU A 342 -24.57 -10.81 -51.73
N SER A 343 -25.61 -10.05 -51.40
CA SER A 343 -26.37 -10.02 -50.16
C SER A 343 -27.31 -11.22 -50.02
N VAL A 344 -27.62 -11.61 -48.77
CA VAL A 344 -28.98 -11.73 -48.20
C VAL A 344 -28.95 -12.64 -46.98
N GLY A 345 -29.58 -12.19 -45.89
CA GLY A 345 -30.32 -13.11 -45.02
C GLY A 345 -29.88 -13.22 -43.56
N SER A 346 -30.32 -12.26 -42.76
CA SER A 346 -31.00 -12.47 -41.47
C SER A 346 -30.29 -13.18 -40.32
N GLY A 347 -30.19 -12.49 -39.17
CA GLY A 347 -29.99 -13.13 -37.87
C GLY A 347 -29.15 -12.30 -36.90
N GLY A 348 -29.71 -11.20 -36.39
CA GLY A 348 -29.10 -10.45 -35.31
C GLY A 348 -28.96 -11.29 -34.04
N GLY A 349 -27.79 -11.20 -33.40
CA GLY A 349 -27.50 -11.75 -32.08
C GLY A 349 -26.46 -10.87 -31.40
N GLY A 350 -26.91 -9.73 -30.88
CA GLY A 350 -26.07 -8.77 -30.17
C GLY A 350 -25.59 -9.33 -28.83
N CYS A 351 -24.29 -9.20 -28.57
CA CYS A 351 -23.72 -9.43 -27.25
C CYS A 351 -23.99 -8.20 -26.38
N GLY A 352 -24.86 -8.35 -25.37
CA GLY A 352 -25.10 -7.32 -24.36
C GLY A 352 -23.85 -7.06 -23.53
N GLY A 353 -23.34 -5.83 -23.60
CA GLY A 353 -22.42 -5.29 -22.59
C GLY A 353 -23.21 -4.77 -21.38
N PRO A 354 -22.60 -4.75 -20.18
CA PRO A 354 -23.26 -4.17 -19.00
C PRO A 354 -23.39 -2.66 -19.17
N ARG A 355 -24.65 -2.19 -19.20
CA ARG A 355 -25.01 -0.78 -19.12
C ARG A 355 -24.88 -0.35 -17.65
N LEU A 356 -23.85 0.44 -17.36
CA LEU A 356 -23.78 1.25 -16.15
C LEU A 356 -24.67 2.48 -16.38
N GLU A 357 -25.74 2.61 -15.60
CA GLU A 357 -26.51 3.84 -15.48
C GLU A 357 -25.94 4.64 -14.30
N TRP A 358 -25.70 5.93 -14.55
CA TRP A 358 -25.36 6.96 -13.57
C TRP A 358 -26.62 7.53 -12.94
#